data_AF-A0A941E7F1-F1
#
_entry.id   AF-A0A941E7F1-F1
#
_cell.length_a   1.000
_cell.length_b   1.000
_cell.length_c   1.000
_cell.angle_alpha   90.00
_cell.angle_beta   90.00
_cell.angle_gamma   90.00
#
_symmetry.space_group_name_H-M   'P 1'
#
loop_
_entity.id
_entity.type
_entity.pdbx_description
1 polymer ?
#
loop_
_entity_poly.entity_id
_entity_poly.type
_entity_poly.pdbx_seq_one_letter_code
_entity_poly.pdbx_strand_id
1 'polypeptide(L)'
;MQPVDGINIIPASPANSPPTDEKNSLSTLQAYALLKSQTTWTHLRRLSMIRWCIVLLAFACRVSAQTAPPDWQLPNWAQRKLPILAREKHIEFSTRINPFVWRADFDGDGVADYAVFIKSSTTGKEGISFLLRKEKSPFLIGAGTAFGNDGDDFSWLDLWSIEDRGTLQTSYYEKSVRLNRDSLLVAKSESASALIYFKSGKLIWQQQGD
;
A
#
# COMPACT_ATOMS: atom_id res chain seq x y z
N MET A 1 -8.27 91.28 -33.27
CA MET A 1 -9.34 92.05 -32.60
C MET A 1 -9.05 92.06 -31.12
N GLN A 2 -8.54 93.19 -30.66
CA GLN A 2 -8.68 93.71 -29.30
C GLN A 2 -10.18 93.83 -28.92
N PRO A 3 -10.59 94.15 -27.66
CA PRO A 3 -9.78 94.80 -26.62
C PRO A 3 -10.09 94.38 -25.14
N VAL A 4 -9.34 95.05 -24.24
CA VAL A 4 -9.75 95.77 -23.01
C VAL A 4 -10.36 95.02 -21.84
N ASP A 5 -10.15 95.40 -20.58
CA ASP A 5 -9.17 96.22 -19.84
C ASP A 5 -9.82 96.31 -18.45
N GLY A 6 -9.04 96.37 -17.39
CA GLY A 6 -9.60 96.52 -16.05
C GLY A 6 -8.57 96.57 -14.95
N ILE A 7 -7.59 97.47 -15.11
CA ILE A 7 -6.64 97.85 -14.06
C ILE A 7 -7.40 98.59 -12.96
N ASN A 8 -7.16 98.26 -11.70
CA ASN A 8 -7.28 99.24 -10.62
C ASN A 8 -6.15 99.06 -9.60
N ILE A 9 -5.55 100.17 -9.18
CA ILE A 9 -4.30 100.25 -8.43
C ILE A 9 -4.55 100.96 -7.06
N ILE A 10 -3.75 100.58 -6.04
CA ILE A 10 -3.31 101.36 -4.82
C ILE A 10 -4.29 101.35 -3.60
N PRO A 11 -3.85 101.41 -2.30
CA PRO A 11 -2.50 101.45 -1.69
C PRO A 11 -2.15 100.38 -0.65
N ALA A 12 -0.86 100.37 -0.27
CA ALA A 12 -0.24 99.64 0.84
C ALA A 12 -0.59 100.15 2.25
N SER A 13 -0.56 99.25 3.25
CA SER A 13 -0.29 99.52 4.68
C SER A 13 0.00 98.19 5.42
N PRO A 14 0.56 98.18 6.65
CA PRO A 14 1.91 97.70 6.92
C PRO A 14 1.96 96.31 7.57
N ALA A 15 3.19 95.82 7.70
CA ALA A 15 3.61 94.57 8.30
C ALA A 15 2.89 94.20 9.61
N ASN A 16 2.45 92.95 9.69
CA ASN A 16 2.28 92.22 10.95
C ASN A 16 2.93 90.84 10.80
N SER A 17 3.89 90.59 11.68
CA SER A 17 4.62 89.33 11.85
C SER A 17 3.66 88.14 12.04
N PRO A 18 3.94 86.95 11.49
CA PRO A 18 3.12 85.79 11.76
C PRO A 18 3.34 85.31 13.21
N PRO A 19 2.30 84.97 13.97
CA PRO A 19 2.47 84.25 15.21
C PRO A 19 2.87 82.81 14.88
N THR A 20 3.95 82.35 15.49
CA THR A 20 4.40 80.95 15.49
C THR A 20 3.31 80.05 16.08
N ASP A 21 2.60 79.33 15.21
CA ASP A 21 1.58 78.34 15.58
C ASP A 21 2.24 77.00 15.88
N GLU A 22 2.88 76.93 17.05
CA GLU A 22 3.54 75.73 17.59
C GLU A 22 2.53 74.71 18.14
N LYS A 23 1.24 75.05 18.20
CA LYS A 23 0.20 74.19 18.81
C LYS A 23 -0.48 73.23 17.83
N ASN A 24 -0.38 73.47 16.52
CA ASN A 24 -0.99 72.63 15.49
C ASN A 24 -0.13 71.45 15.00
N SER A 25 1.17 71.42 15.35
CA SER A 25 2.08 70.32 14.97
C SER A 25 1.99 69.11 15.93
N LEU A 26 1.65 69.35 17.20
CA LEU A 26 1.54 68.30 18.22
C LEU A 26 0.26 67.45 18.06
N SER A 27 -0.85 68.05 17.60
CA SER A 27 -2.11 67.33 17.36
C SER A 27 -2.04 66.39 16.15
N THR A 28 -1.33 66.80 15.10
CA THR A 28 -1.11 65.99 13.89
C THR A 28 -0.14 64.84 14.13
N LEU A 29 0.92 65.04 14.93
CA LEU A 29 1.84 63.95 15.33
C LEU A 29 1.17 62.93 16.27
N GLN A 30 0.30 63.39 17.19
CA GLN A 30 -0.46 62.50 18.07
C GLN A 30 -1.52 61.68 17.29
N ALA A 31 -2.18 62.28 16.29
CA ALA A 31 -3.11 61.58 15.42
C ALA A 31 -2.41 60.51 14.55
N TYR A 32 -1.21 60.80 14.04
CA TYR A 32 -0.39 59.83 13.28
C TYR A 32 0.13 58.67 14.16
N ALA A 33 0.48 58.93 15.42
CA ALA A 33 0.93 57.90 16.35
C ALA A 33 -0.21 56.93 16.76
N LEU A 34 -1.44 57.44 16.90
CA LEU A 34 -2.63 56.64 17.19
C LEU A 34 -3.08 55.79 15.99
N LEU A 35 -2.95 56.29 14.75
CA LEU A 35 -3.32 55.53 13.56
C LEU A 35 -2.35 54.35 13.28
N LYS A 36 -1.05 54.53 13.59
CA LYS A 36 -0.03 53.46 13.49
C LYS A 36 -0.16 52.39 14.58
N SER A 37 -0.72 52.70 15.74
CA SER A 37 -0.85 51.72 16.83
C SER A 37 -2.06 50.81 16.65
N GLN A 38 -3.11 51.22 15.92
CA GLN A 38 -4.27 50.36 15.65
C GLN A 38 -4.04 49.36 14.50
N THR A 39 -3.15 49.66 13.56
CA THR A 39 -2.88 48.80 12.38
C THR A 39 -1.92 47.64 12.66
N THR A 40 -1.20 47.64 13.78
CA THR A 40 -0.23 46.58 14.11
C THR A 40 -0.80 45.44 14.97
N TRP A 41 -1.96 45.64 15.60
CA TRP A 41 -2.57 44.64 16.50
C TRP A 41 -3.41 43.57 15.80
N THR A 42 -3.88 43.81 14.57
CA THR A 42 -4.73 42.88 13.83
C THR A 42 -3.94 41.88 12.98
N HIS A 43 -2.72 42.21 12.57
CA HIS A 43 -1.86 41.32 11.78
C HIS A 43 -1.10 40.29 12.63
N LEU A 44 -0.68 40.64 13.84
CA LEU A 44 0.10 39.74 14.72
C LEU A 44 -0.73 38.61 15.33
N ARG A 45 -2.05 38.80 15.52
CA ARG A 45 -2.95 37.73 16.02
C ARG A 45 -3.38 36.74 14.93
N ARG A 46 -3.47 37.18 13.67
CA ARG A 46 -3.87 36.32 12.54
C ARG A 46 -2.77 35.32 12.13
N LEU A 47 -1.50 35.71 12.20
CA LEU A 47 -0.37 34.80 11.89
C LEU A 47 -0.08 33.78 12.99
N SER A 48 -0.41 34.09 14.25
CA SER A 48 -0.28 33.16 15.38
C SER A 48 -1.33 32.04 15.30
N MET A 49 -2.60 32.35 14.99
CA MET A 49 -3.65 31.32 14.86
C MET A 49 -3.42 30.37 13.68
N ILE A 50 -2.92 30.88 12.55
CA ILE A 50 -2.66 30.05 11.35
C ILE A 50 -1.53 29.03 11.61
N ARG A 51 -0.48 29.40 12.36
CA ARG A 51 0.60 28.48 12.74
C ARG A 51 0.13 27.36 13.67
N TRP A 52 -0.79 27.65 14.60
CA TRP A 52 -1.35 26.62 15.48
C TRP A 52 -2.34 25.69 14.76
N CYS A 53 -3.10 26.17 13.78
CA CYS A 53 -3.96 25.32 12.95
C CYS A 53 -3.17 24.32 12.08
N ILE A 54 -2.00 24.71 11.55
CA ILE A 54 -1.15 23.82 10.74
C ILE A 54 -0.49 22.74 11.61
N VAL A 55 -0.06 23.08 12.83
CA VAL A 55 0.52 22.11 13.77
C VAL A 55 -0.52 21.11 14.31
N LEU A 56 -1.78 21.52 14.48
CA LEU A 56 -2.88 20.62 14.86
C LEU A 56 -3.37 19.74 13.70
N LEU A 57 -3.30 20.20 12.44
CA LEU A 57 -3.65 19.37 11.27
C LEU A 57 -2.63 18.26 10.98
N ALA A 58 -1.36 18.44 11.36
CA ALA A 58 -0.30 17.46 11.12
C ALA A 58 -0.33 16.25 12.08
N PHE A 59 -1.05 16.35 13.21
CA PHE A 59 -1.11 15.28 14.22
C PHE A 59 -2.31 14.33 14.08
N ALA A 60 -3.29 14.65 13.23
CA ALA A 60 -4.57 13.93 13.16
C ALA A 60 -4.65 12.84 12.07
N CYS A 61 -3.66 12.72 11.18
CA CYS A 61 -3.67 11.70 10.13
C CYS A 61 -2.52 10.71 10.28
N ARG A 62 -2.60 9.85 11.32
CA ARG A 62 -2.00 8.52 11.18
C ARG A 62 -2.94 7.69 10.29
N VAL A 63 -2.79 7.83 8.98
CA VAL A 63 -3.38 6.89 8.03
C VAL A 63 -2.64 5.57 8.23
N SER A 64 -3.24 4.66 9.00
CA SER A 64 -2.84 3.25 8.96
C SER A 64 -3.37 2.70 7.65
N ALA A 65 -2.47 2.40 6.70
CA ALA A 65 -2.83 1.57 5.56
C ALA A 65 -3.17 0.17 6.12
N GLN A 66 -4.45 -0.15 6.24
CA GLN A 66 -4.88 -1.50 6.60
C GLN A 66 -4.53 -2.42 5.44
N THR A 67 -3.56 -3.30 5.64
CA THR A 67 -3.28 -4.38 4.68
C THR A 67 -4.53 -5.23 4.55
N ALA A 68 -5.03 -5.38 3.33
CA ALA A 68 -6.19 -6.25 3.08
C ALA A 68 -5.88 -7.68 3.58
N PRO A 69 -6.84 -8.35 4.23
CA PRO A 69 -6.68 -9.75 4.62
C PRO A 69 -6.26 -10.63 3.43
N PRO A 70 -5.23 -11.49 3.55
CA PRO A 70 -4.74 -12.31 2.45
C PRO A 70 -5.80 -13.20 1.78
N ASP A 71 -6.82 -13.62 2.54
CA ASP A 71 -7.91 -14.46 2.08
C ASP A 71 -8.90 -13.76 1.12
N TRP A 72 -8.86 -12.42 1.03
CA TRP A 72 -9.65 -11.67 0.05
C TRP A 72 -9.27 -11.97 -1.41
N GLN A 73 -8.08 -12.53 -1.65
CA GLN A 73 -7.68 -12.99 -3.00
C GLN A 73 -8.41 -14.26 -3.44
N LEU A 74 -9.12 -14.93 -2.53
CA LEU A 74 -9.83 -16.18 -2.79
C LEU A 74 -11.33 -15.93 -2.99
N PRO A 75 -12.01 -16.71 -3.85
CA PRO A 75 -13.46 -16.68 -3.95
C PRO A 75 -14.12 -17.29 -2.71
N ASN A 76 -15.38 -16.91 -2.44
CA ASN A 76 -16.14 -17.31 -1.26
C ASN A 76 -16.11 -18.81 -0.95
N TRP A 77 -16.08 -19.68 -1.97
CA TRP A 77 -16.05 -21.13 -1.75
C TRP A 77 -14.71 -21.62 -1.19
N ALA A 78 -13.59 -21.01 -1.59
CA ALA A 78 -12.25 -21.35 -1.15
C ALA A 78 -11.97 -20.76 0.25
N GLN A 79 -12.44 -19.54 0.50
CA GLN A 79 -12.39 -18.91 1.83
C GLN A 79 -13.05 -19.78 2.91
N ARG A 80 -14.08 -20.59 2.58
CA ARG A 80 -14.72 -21.50 3.55
C ARG A 80 -13.88 -22.71 3.94
N LYS A 81 -12.89 -23.09 3.12
CA LYS A 81 -12.05 -24.28 3.37
C LYS A 81 -10.86 -23.98 4.29
N LEU A 82 -10.33 -22.77 4.22
CA LEU A 82 -9.15 -22.38 5.01
C LEU A 82 -9.39 -22.33 6.53
N PRO A 83 -10.51 -21.80 7.06
CA PRO A 83 -10.79 -21.84 8.49
C PRO A 83 -10.90 -23.27 9.04
N ILE A 84 -11.28 -24.25 8.22
CA ILE A 84 -11.30 -25.66 8.61
C ILE A 84 -9.86 -26.12 8.86
N LEU A 85 -8.97 -25.89 7.88
CA LEU A 85 -7.55 -26.19 8.04
C LEU A 85 -6.90 -25.42 9.20
N ALA A 86 -7.19 -24.13 9.34
CA ALA A 86 -6.61 -23.29 10.39
C ALA A 86 -6.93 -23.84 11.78
N ARG A 87 -8.16 -24.33 12.00
CA ARG A 87 -8.57 -24.94 13.27
C ARG A 87 -8.00 -26.35 13.47
N GLU A 88 -7.98 -27.18 12.44
CA GLU A 88 -7.60 -28.59 12.56
C GLU A 88 -6.09 -28.82 12.52
N LYS A 89 -5.35 -27.96 11.82
CA LYS A 89 -3.93 -28.12 11.52
C LYS A 89 -3.07 -26.95 11.99
N HIS A 90 -3.66 -25.94 12.65
CA HIS A 90 -2.96 -24.74 13.11
C HIS A 90 -2.16 -24.06 11.99
N ILE A 91 -2.82 -23.78 10.87
CA ILE A 91 -2.19 -23.11 9.72
C ILE A 91 -2.72 -21.70 9.51
N GLU A 92 -1.88 -20.84 8.94
CA GLU A 92 -2.22 -19.51 8.48
C GLU A 92 -1.60 -19.22 7.10
N PHE A 93 -2.04 -18.14 6.45
CA PHE A 93 -1.40 -17.68 5.21
C PHE A 93 0.06 -17.32 5.45
N SER A 94 0.93 -17.72 4.52
CA SER A 94 2.27 -17.15 4.42
C SER A 94 2.30 -16.19 3.23
N THR A 95 2.62 -14.93 3.51
CA THR A 95 2.78 -13.88 2.49
C THR A 95 4.25 -13.64 2.13
N ARG A 96 5.14 -14.56 2.51
CA ARG A 96 6.59 -14.45 2.30
C ARG A 96 6.97 -14.39 0.82
N ILE A 97 6.27 -15.15 -0.02
CA ILE A 97 6.46 -15.20 -1.48
C ILE A 97 5.26 -14.56 -2.17
N ASN A 98 5.49 -13.80 -3.24
CA ASN A 98 4.42 -13.22 -4.05
C ASN A 98 4.47 -13.75 -5.51
N PRO A 99 3.32 -14.12 -6.10
CA PRO A 99 2.01 -14.22 -5.45
C PRO A 99 2.01 -15.34 -4.38
N PHE A 100 1.22 -15.23 -3.31
CA PHE A 100 1.05 -16.31 -2.31
C PHE A 100 -0.18 -17.18 -2.58
N VAL A 101 -0.88 -16.90 -3.69
CA VAL A 101 -2.00 -17.71 -4.20
C VAL A 101 -1.85 -17.87 -5.71
N TRP A 102 -2.03 -19.10 -6.20
CA TRP A 102 -2.19 -19.39 -7.61
C TRP A 102 -3.57 -19.97 -7.90
N ARG A 103 -4.11 -19.64 -9.08
CA ARG A 103 -5.37 -20.18 -9.62
C ARG A 103 -5.06 -21.02 -10.85
N ALA A 104 -5.49 -22.27 -10.89
CA ALA A 104 -5.27 -23.21 -12.00
C ALA A 104 -6.31 -24.33 -12.00
N ASP A 105 -6.30 -25.23 -13.00
CA ASP A 105 -7.08 -26.47 -13.03
C ASP A 105 -6.19 -27.67 -12.63
N PHE A 106 -5.96 -27.83 -11.31
CA PHE A 106 -4.98 -28.78 -10.78
C PHE A 106 -5.46 -30.22 -10.84
N ASP A 107 -6.78 -30.46 -10.77
CA ASP A 107 -7.34 -31.81 -10.86
C ASP A 107 -7.77 -32.22 -12.29
N GLY A 108 -7.85 -31.25 -13.20
CA GLY A 108 -8.16 -31.43 -14.62
C GLY A 108 -9.66 -31.50 -14.91
N ASP A 109 -10.51 -31.02 -14.00
CA ASP A 109 -11.96 -31.06 -14.11
C ASP A 109 -12.57 -29.87 -14.88
N GLY A 110 -11.74 -28.93 -15.33
CA GLY A 110 -12.12 -27.73 -16.06
C GLY A 110 -12.62 -26.59 -15.18
N VAL A 111 -12.57 -26.72 -13.86
CA VAL A 111 -12.97 -25.70 -12.89
C VAL A 111 -11.75 -25.17 -12.14
N ALA A 112 -11.77 -23.88 -11.86
CA ALA A 112 -10.65 -23.25 -11.18
C ALA A 112 -10.53 -23.69 -9.71
N ASP A 113 -9.32 -24.12 -9.39
CA ASP A 113 -8.78 -24.47 -8.08
C ASP A 113 -7.78 -23.41 -7.61
N TYR A 114 -7.29 -23.56 -6.37
CA TYR A 114 -6.30 -22.66 -5.80
C TYR A 114 -5.17 -23.40 -5.08
N ALA A 115 -3.94 -22.97 -5.29
CA ALA A 115 -2.80 -23.31 -4.44
C ALA A 115 -2.49 -22.10 -3.57
N VAL A 116 -2.39 -22.30 -2.26
CA VAL A 116 -2.20 -21.23 -1.27
C VAL A 116 -0.95 -21.50 -0.47
N PHE A 117 -0.05 -20.51 -0.41
CA PHE A 117 1.15 -20.58 0.41
C PHE A 117 0.78 -20.33 1.88
N ILE A 118 1.22 -21.23 2.75
CA ILE A 118 0.78 -21.30 4.15
C ILE A 118 1.97 -21.61 5.05
N LYS A 119 1.77 -21.41 6.34
CA LYS A 119 2.70 -21.83 7.39
C LYS A 119 1.96 -22.37 8.59
N SER A 120 2.60 -23.27 9.32
CA SER A 120 2.12 -23.70 10.63
C SER A 120 2.30 -22.58 11.65
N SER A 121 1.23 -22.17 12.32
CA SER A 121 1.28 -21.23 13.43
C SER A 121 1.98 -21.82 14.67
N THR A 122 2.14 -23.15 14.73
CA THR A 122 2.78 -23.84 15.86
C THR A 122 4.29 -24.00 15.66
N THR A 123 4.72 -24.42 14.46
CA THR A 123 6.15 -24.74 14.20
C THR A 123 6.85 -23.70 13.33
N GLY A 124 6.12 -22.83 12.65
CA GLY A 124 6.65 -21.90 11.65
C GLY A 124 7.00 -22.54 10.31
N LYS A 125 6.94 -23.87 10.18
CA LYS A 125 7.22 -24.59 8.92
C LYS A 125 6.25 -24.17 7.84
N GLU A 126 6.75 -24.03 6.62
CA GLU A 126 5.97 -23.57 5.48
C GLU A 126 5.53 -24.71 4.57
N GLY A 127 4.48 -24.47 3.81
CA GLY A 127 3.88 -25.46 2.93
C GLY A 127 2.87 -24.86 1.97
N ILE A 128 2.14 -25.74 1.30
CA ILE A 128 1.17 -25.37 0.25
C ILE A 128 -0.12 -26.12 0.52
N SER A 129 -1.24 -25.40 0.43
CA SER A 129 -2.57 -26.00 0.46
C SER A 129 -3.23 -25.90 -0.92
N PHE A 130 -3.62 -27.05 -1.47
CA PHE A 130 -4.44 -27.13 -2.68
C PHE A 130 -5.92 -27.21 -2.30
N LEU A 131 -6.66 -26.18 -2.68
CA LEU A 131 -8.10 -26.06 -2.55
C LEU A 131 -8.73 -26.45 -3.87
N LEU A 132 -9.04 -27.74 -4.05
CA LEU A 132 -9.71 -28.22 -5.27
C LEU A 132 -11.21 -27.97 -5.16
N ARG A 133 -11.90 -27.59 -6.24
CA ARG A 133 -13.30 -27.14 -6.18
C ARG A 133 -14.23 -28.20 -5.63
N LYS A 134 -14.17 -29.41 -6.18
CA LYS A 134 -15.09 -30.53 -5.88
C LYS A 134 -14.75 -31.28 -4.60
N GLU A 135 -13.51 -31.19 -4.14
CA GLU A 135 -13.06 -31.90 -2.94
C GLU A 135 -13.49 -31.19 -1.65
N LYS A 136 -13.96 -31.94 -0.66
CA LYS A 136 -14.38 -31.32 0.62
C LYS A 136 -13.18 -30.78 1.40
N SER A 137 -12.13 -31.59 1.47
CA SER A 137 -10.94 -31.29 2.26
C SER A 137 -9.80 -30.85 1.35
N PRO A 138 -9.04 -29.82 1.74
CA PRO A 138 -7.83 -29.45 1.03
C PRO A 138 -6.73 -30.52 1.08
N PHE A 139 -5.84 -30.51 0.09
CA PHE A 139 -4.60 -31.27 0.15
C PHE A 139 -3.51 -30.38 0.74
N LEU A 140 -2.87 -30.85 1.79
CA LEU A 140 -1.81 -30.14 2.50
C LEU A 140 -0.48 -30.86 2.26
N ILE A 141 0.53 -30.10 1.84
CA ILE A 141 1.92 -30.56 1.72
C ILE A 141 2.85 -29.56 2.41
N GLY A 142 3.92 -30.04 3.05
CA GLY A 142 4.75 -29.22 3.92
C GLY A 142 4.00 -28.80 5.19
N ALA A 143 4.43 -27.70 5.82
CA ALA A 143 3.89 -27.16 7.06
C ALA A 143 3.77 -28.22 8.19
N GLY A 144 4.76 -29.10 8.30
CA GLY A 144 4.77 -30.23 9.23
C GLY A 144 4.18 -31.53 8.67
N THR A 145 3.73 -31.55 7.42
CA THR A 145 3.32 -32.76 6.69
C THR A 145 4.38 -33.13 5.66
N ALA A 146 5.06 -34.27 5.85
CA ALA A 146 6.10 -34.71 4.93
C ALA A 146 5.56 -34.95 3.51
N PHE A 147 6.25 -34.42 2.51
CA PHE A 147 5.90 -34.56 1.09
C PHE A 147 7.14 -34.38 0.20
N GLY A 148 7.30 -35.30 -0.76
CA GLY A 148 8.43 -35.24 -1.69
C GLY A 148 9.79 -35.40 -1.01
N ASN A 149 10.83 -34.92 -1.69
CA ASN A 149 12.21 -35.04 -1.22
C ASN A 149 12.57 -34.01 -0.12
N ASP A 150 11.87 -32.88 -0.07
CA ASP A 150 12.17 -31.78 0.86
C ASP A 150 11.51 -31.90 2.23
N GLY A 151 10.93 -33.08 2.53
CA GLY A 151 10.40 -33.38 3.84
C GLY A 151 9.14 -32.57 4.15
N ASP A 152 9.10 -31.93 5.32
CA ASP A 152 7.89 -31.32 5.88
C ASP A 152 7.94 -29.78 6.00
N ASP A 153 8.96 -29.13 5.46
CA ASP A 153 9.14 -27.67 5.51
C ASP A 153 9.57 -27.10 4.15
N PHE A 154 8.76 -26.19 3.61
CA PHE A 154 9.01 -25.52 2.33
C PHE A 154 9.63 -24.14 2.51
N SER A 155 10.28 -23.87 3.63
CA SER A 155 11.03 -22.62 3.87
C SER A 155 12.18 -22.38 2.87
N TRP A 156 12.62 -23.44 2.16
CA TRP A 156 13.63 -23.37 1.09
C TRP A 156 13.10 -22.70 -0.19
N LEU A 157 11.79 -22.73 -0.43
CA LEU A 157 11.12 -22.22 -1.62
C LEU A 157 11.24 -20.69 -1.69
N ASP A 158 11.65 -20.13 -2.83
CA ASP A 158 11.60 -18.68 -3.07
C ASP A 158 10.86 -18.30 -4.37
N LEU A 159 10.62 -19.27 -5.25
CA LEU A 159 9.91 -19.10 -6.51
C LEU A 159 8.91 -20.23 -6.72
N TRP A 160 7.73 -19.90 -7.20
CA TRP A 160 6.74 -20.89 -7.62
C TRP A 160 5.83 -20.33 -8.71
N SER A 161 5.39 -21.19 -9.61
CA SER A 161 4.59 -20.79 -10.79
C SER A 161 3.73 -21.95 -11.31
N ILE A 162 2.74 -21.62 -12.13
CA ILE A 162 1.88 -22.60 -12.80
C ILE A 162 2.56 -23.09 -14.07
N GLU A 163 2.54 -24.40 -14.25
CA GLU A 163 2.91 -25.08 -15.48
C GLU A 163 1.64 -25.59 -16.18
N ASP A 164 1.42 -25.11 -17.40
CA ASP A 164 0.19 -25.38 -18.15
C ASP A 164 0.05 -26.84 -18.56
N ARG A 165 -1.19 -27.31 -18.59
CA ARG A 165 -1.54 -28.58 -19.24
C ARG A 165 -0.97 -28.67 -20.66
N GLY A 166 -0.40 -29.82 -20.99
CA GLY A 166 0.15 -30.14 -22.31
C GLY A 166 1.65 -29.85 -22.45
N THR A 167 2.20 -29.07 -21.52
CA THR A 167 3.65 -28.80 -21.43
C THR A 167 4.41 -30.11 -21.17
N LEU A 168 5.55 -30.25 -21.82
CA LEU A 168 6.50 -31.34 -21.57
C LEU A 168 7.51 -30.86 -20.54
N GLN A 169 7.44 -31.41 -19.34
CA GLN A 169 8.37 -31.14 -18.26
C GLN A 169 9.54 -32.12 -18.33
N THR A 170 10.76 -31.58 -18.31
CA THR A 170 12.00 -32.35 -18.41
C THR A 170 12.78 -32.26 -17.10
N SER A 171 13.05 -33.41 -16.50
CA SER A 171 13.85 -33.52 -15.29
C SER A 171 15.25 -34.02 -15.62
N TYR A 172 16.25 -33.57 -14.85
CA TYR A 172 17.60 -34.15 -14.87
C TYR A 172 17.66 -35.55 -14.24
N TYR A 173 16.72 -35.85 -13.34
CA TYR A 173 16.73 -37.04 -12.47
C TYR A 173 15.68 -38.08 -12.86
N GLU A 174 14.59 -37.63 -13.48
CA GLU A 174 13.42 -38.44 -13.77
C GLU A 174 13.05 -38.40 -15.24
N LYS A 175 12.18 -39.32 -15.66
CA LYS A 175 11.63 -39.32 -17.02
C LYS A 175 10.79 -38.07 -17.24
N SER A 176 10.90 -37.49 -18.43
CA SER A 176 10.06 -36.37 -18.85
C SER A 176 8.58 -36.74 -18.74
N VAL A 177 7.78 -35.80 -18.24
CA VAL A 177 6.34 -35.96 -18.05
C VAL A 177 5.62 -34.93 -18.90
N ARG A 178 4.65 -35.40 -19.70
CA ARG A 178 3.72 -34.50 -20.36
C ARG A 178 2.53 -34.27 -19.45
N LEU A 179 2.27 -33.01 -19.11
CA LEU A 179 1.23 -32.64 -18.16
C LEU A 179 -0.15 -32.84 -18.78
N ASN A 180 -1.04 -33.53 -18.06
CA ASN A 180 -2.43 -33.72 -18.46
C ASN A 180 -3.39 -32.71 -17.80
N ARG A 181 -2.87 -31.86 -16.92
CA ARG A 181 -3.56 -30.84 -16.12
C ARG A 181 -2.55 -29.78 -15.70
N ASP A 182 -3.04 -28.67 -15.16
CA ASP A 182 -2.14 -27.62 -14.67
C ASP A 182 -1.38 -28.14 -13.44
N SER A 183 -0.12 -27.72 -13.31
CA SER A 183 0.79 -28.19 -12.29
C SER A 183 1.52 -27.02 -11.64
N LEU A 184 2.21 -27.28 -10.54
CA LEU A 184 2.91 -26.25 -9.80
C LEU A 184 4.42 -26.53 -9.83
N LEU A 185 5.17 -25.64 -10.45
CA LEU A 185 6.63 -25.61 -10.32
C LEU A 185 6.99 -24.88 -9.04
N VAL A 186 7.83 -25.51 -8.22
CA VAL A 186 8.40 -24.93 -6.99
C VAL A 186 9.92 -24.93 -7.10
N ALA A 187 10.57 -23.85 -6.71
CA ALA A 187 12.00 -23.69 -6.89
C ALA A 187 12.66 -22.80 -5.83
N LYS A 188 13.94 -23.06 -5.60
CA LYS A 188 14.86 -22.13 -5.00
C LYS A 188 15.76 -21.62 -6.10
N SER A 189 15.84 -20.31 -6.22
CA SER A 189 16.57 -19.64 -7.28
C SER A 189 18.01 -20.16 -7.31
N GLU A 190 18.43 -20.62 -8.49
CA GLU A 190 19.78 -21.12 -8.78
C GLU A 190 20.22 -22.36 -7.97
N SER A 191 19.28 -23.14 -7.45
CA SER A 191 19.57 -24.40 -6.74
C SER A 191 18.55 -25.46 -7.14
N ALA A 192 17.62 -25.81 -6.25
CA ALA A 192 16.71 -26.90 -6.45
C ALA A 192 15.38 -26.47 -7.10
N SER A 193 14.77 -27.40 -7.83
CA SER A 193 13.39 -27.26 -8.29
C SER A 193 12.67 -28.59 -8.35
N ALA A 194 11.35 -28.53 -8.20
CA ALA A 194 10.47 -29.67 -8.31
C ALA A 194 9.14 -29.30 -8.95
N LEU A 195 8.55 -30.28 -9.62
CA LEU A 195 7.22 -30.19 -10.17
C LEU A 195 6.25 -30.95 -9.26
N ILE A 196 5.16 -30.29 -8.91
CA ILE A 196 4.08 -30.87 -8.11
C ILE A 196 2.83 -30.94 -9.00
N TYR A 197 2.31 -32.14 -9.21
CA TYR A 197 1.18 -32.35 -10.11
C TYR A 197 0.23 -33.43 -9.59
N PHE A 198 -1.05 -33.32 -9.95
CA PHE A 198 -2.06 -34.29 -9.52
C PHE A 198 -2.08 -35.50 -10.45
N LYS A 199 -2.13 -36.71 -9.89
CA LYS A 199 -2.26 -37.96 -10.64
C LYS A 199 -3.08 -38.96 -9.84
N SER A 200 -4.19 -39.42 -10.42
CA SER A 200 -5.05 -40.46 -9.84
C SER A 200 -5.49 -40.17 -8.40
N GLY A 201 -5.94 -38.94 -8.13
CA GLY A 201 -6.45 -38.55 -6.81
C GLY A 201 -5.38 -38.13 -5.80
N LYS A 202 -4.11 -38.01 -6.20
CA LYS A 202 -2.99 -37.69 -5.31
C LYS A 202 -2.06 -36.65 -5.92
N LEU A 203 -1.43 -35.84 -5.07
CA LEU A 203 -0.29 -34.99 -5.46
C LEU A 203 0.97 -35.86 -5.60
N ILE A 204 1.74 -35.60 -6.65
CA ILE A 204 3.01 -36.26 -6.97
C ILE A 204 4.10 -35.20 -6.96
N TRP A 205 5.24 -35.55 -6.36
CA TRP A 205 6.49 -34.81 -6.45
C TRP A 205 7.35 -35.41 -7.56
N GLN A 206 7.92 -34.57 -8.42
CA GLN A 206 8.97 -34.94 -9.35
C GLN A 206 10.12 -33.93 -9.21
N GLN A 207 11.32 -34.42 -8.89
CA GLN A 207 12.50 -33.55 -8.84
C GLN A 207 12.81 -33.04 -10.25
N GLN A 208 13.13 -31.75 -10.42
CA GLN A 208 13.52 -31.16 -11.70
C GLN A 208 15.02 -30.82 -11.73
N GLY A 209 15.56 -30.22 -10.67
CA GLY A 209 16.99 -29.90 -10.50
C GLY A 209 17.40 -29.78 -9.02
N ASP A 210 18.69 -29.70 -8.72
CA ASP A 210 19.29 -29.57 -7.37
C ASP A 210 20.43 -28.54 -7.31
#